data_AF-A0A2A4J7N0-F1
#
_entry.id   AF-A0A2A4J7N0-F1
#
_cell.length_a   1.000
_cell.length_b   1.000
_cell.length_c   1.000
_cell.angle_alpha   90.00
_cell.angle_beta   90.00
_cell.angle_gamma   90.00
#
_symmetry.space_group_name_H-M   'P 1'
#
loop_
_entity.id
_entity.type
_entity.pdbx_description
1 polymer ?
#
loop_
_entity_poly.entity_id
_entity_poly.type
_entity_poly.pdbx_seq_one_letter_code
_entity_poly.pdbx_strand_id
1 'polypeptide(L)'
;MFGFKRSSLQLVVILAWLLRYYTFGSVVLWCIFACGLSLAVVLAITTYDHDYWTSKGVFSPPAWPVVGHILSVVMFKEQGGMCFKRIYDTYKDKRFLGCHQFYQRTLVVRDPELIRRVCVIDFQHFTDRGFFFNKDVDPLAGSVLFLRGNEWKRLRAKISPIFS
;
A
#
# COMPACT_ATOMS: atom_id res chain seq x y z
N MET A 1 35.63 -33.29 9.72
CA MET A 1 34.80 -34.37 9.12
C MET A 1 33.82 -34.87 10.18
N PHE A 2 32.63 -34.28 10.24
CA PHE A 2 31.59 -34.68 11.20
C PHE A 2 30.87 -35.93 10.69
N GLY A 3 31.35 -37.11 11.11
CA GLY A 3 30.71 -38.39 10.83
C GLY A 3 29.46 -38.56 11.67
N PHE A 4 28.29 -38.46 11.05
CA PHE A 4 27.00 -38.66 11.69
C PHE A 4 26.89 -40.13 12.16
N LYS A 5 26.89 -40.38 13.48
CA LYS A 5 26.82 -41.75 14.03
C LYS A 5 25.48 -42.39 13.65
N ARG A 6 25.49 -43.70 13.32
CA ARG A 6 24.31 -44.50 12.92
C ARG A 6 23.13 -44.44 13.93
N SER A 7 23.43 -44.19 15.20
CA SER A 7 22.45 -43.96 16.28
C SER A 7 21.65 -42.66 16.12
N SER A 8 22.26 -41.60 15.59
CA SER A 8 21.62 -40.31 15.31
C SER A 8 20.62 -40.43 14.17
N LEU A 9 20.92 -41.24 13.16
CA LEU A 9 19.99 -41.58 12.07
C LEU A 9 18.79 -42.35 12.58
N GLN A 10 18.98 -43.31 13.48
CA GLN A 10 17.87 -44.05 14.09
C GLN A 10 16.96 -43.14 14.93
N LEU A 11 17.55 -42.21 15.70
CA LEU A 11 16.77 -41.22 16.44
C LEU A 11 15.96 -40.31 15.52
N VAL A 12 16.54 -39.83 14.41
CA VAL A 12 15.82 -39.00 13.42
C VAL A 12 14.72 -39.81 12.73
N VAL A 13 14.96 -41.07 12.40
CA VAL A 13 13.94 -41.95 11.81
C VAL A 13 12.81 -42.21 12.80
N ILE A 14 13.11 -42.48 14.08
CA ILE A 14 12.11 -42.71 15.13
C ILE A 14 11.33 -41.43 15.44
N LEU A 15 11.99 -40.26 15.51
CA LEU A 15 11.32 -38.96 15.66
C LEU A 15 10.42 -38.66 14.46
N ALA A 16 10.88 -38.91 13.24
CA ALA A 16 10.08 -38.77 12.03
C ALA A 16 8.91 -39.78 12.03
N TRP A 17 9.11 -40.99 12.55
CA TRP A 17 8.07 -42.03 12.67
C TRP A 17 7.04 -41.68 13.75
N LEU A 18 7.46 -41.09 14.88
CA LEU A 18 6.59 -40.63 15.96
C LEU A 18 5.82 -39.36 15.57
N LEU A 19 6.47 -38.39 14.91
CA LEU A 19 5.79 -37.25 14.29
C LEU A 19 4.76 -37.75 13.29
N ARG A 20 5.14 -38.68 12.41
CA ARG A 20 4.23 -39.33 11.47
C ARG A 20 3.07 -40.03 12.21
N TYR A 21 3.32 -40.75 13.30
CA TYR A 21 2.30 -41.48 14.05
C TYR A 21 1.32 -40.55 14.78
N TYR A 22 1.79 -39.42 15.31
CA TYR A 22 0.93 -38.43 15.97
C TYR A 22 0.14 -37.55 14.98
N THR A 23 0.64 -37.31 13.76
CA THR A 23 0.00 -36.42 12.78
C THR A 23 -0.80 -37.14 11.69
N PHE A 24 -0.81 -38.48 11.60
CA PHE A 24 -1.37 -39.20 10.43
C PHE A 24 -2.88 -39.44 10.39
N GLY A 25 -3.65 -39.17 11.45
CA GLY A 25 -5.08 -39.53 11.46
C GLY A 25 -6.06 -38.37 11.30
N SER A 26 -5.60 -37.16 11.58
CA SER A 26 -6.47 -36.01 11.73
C SER A 26 -6.32 -35.12 10.50
N VAL A 27 -7.23 -35.30 9.53
CA VAL A 27 -7.47 -34.35 8.43
C VAL A 27 -7.54 -32.92 8.97
N VAL A 28 -8.05 -32.78 10.19
CA VAL A 28 -8.12 -31.52 10.95
C VAL A 28 -6.76 -30.85 11.12
N LEU A 29 -5.68 -31.56 11.47
CA LEU A 29 -4.34 -30.97 11.63
C LEU A 29 -3.77 -30.45 10.30
N TRP A 30 -3.98 -31.19 9.21
CA TRP A 30 -3.58 -30.75 7.87
C TRP A 30 -4.39 -29.53 7.41
N CYS A 31 -5.69 -29.49 7.70
CA CYS A 31 -6.52 -28.33 7.44
C CYS A 31 -6.05 -27.11 8.26
N ILE A 32 -5.72 -27.28 9.54
CA ILE A 32 -5.20 -26.20 10.39
C ILE A 32 -3.87 -25.67 9.84
N PHE A 33 -2.94 -26.55 9.47
CA PHE A 33 -1.65 -26.14 8.91
C PHE A 33 -1.82 -25.45 7.55
N ALA A 34 -2.66 -25.98 6.67
CA ALA A 34 -2.96 -25.37 5.38
C ALA A 34 -3.63 -23.99 5.53
N CYS A 35 -4.58 -23.85 6.46
CA CYS A 35 -5.22 -22.57 6.79
C CYS A 35 -4.23 -21.57 7.40
N GLY A 36 -3.32 -22.05 8.27
CA GLY A 36 -2.27 -21.21 8.85
C GLY A 36 -1.29 -20.72 7.78
N LEU A 37 -0.86 -21.60 6.88
CA LEU A 37 0.00 -21.26 5.76
C LEU A 37 -0.69 -20.30 4.78
N SER A 38 -1.95 -20.55 4.42
CA SER A 38 -2.69 -19.66 3.53
C SER A 38 -2.91 -18.28 4.14
N LEU A 39 -3.25 -18.21 5.43
CA LEU A 39 -3.34 -16.95 6.16
C LEU A 39 -2.00 -16.21 6.20
N ALA A 40 -0.90 -16.92 6.49
CA ALA A 40 0.44 -16.32 6.49
C ALA A 40 0.83 -15.77 5.12
N VAL A 41 0.55 -16.52 4.04
CA VAL A 41 0.79 -16.07 2.66
C VAL A 41 -0.06 -14.85 2.32
N VAL A 42 -1.35 -14.86 2.68
CA VAL A 42 -2.25 -13.71 2.48
C VAL A 42 -1.72 -12.49 3.24
N LEU A 43 -1.36 -12.63 4.51
CA LEU A 43 -0.80 -11.53 5.29
C LEU A 43 0.50 -11.01 4.69
N ALA A 44 1.42 -11.89 4.28
CA ALA A 44 2.68 -11.49 3.65
C ALA A 44 2.45 -10.69 2.35
N ILE A 45 1.54 -11.15 1.49
CA ILE A 45 1.20 -10.44 0.23
C ILE A 45 0.56 -9.08 0.53
N THR A 46 -0.39 -9.06 1.47
CA THR A 46 -1.21 -7.87 1.76
C THR A 46 -0.50 -6.81 2.61
N THR A 47 0.62 -7.15 3.24
CA THR A 47 1.46 -6.23 4.02
C THR A 47 2.83 -5.97 3.40
N TYR A 48 3.13 -6.58 2.24
CA TYR A 48 4.42 -6.51 1.56
C TYR A 48 4.95 -5.06 1.39
N ASP A 49 4.07 -4.11 1.08
CA ASP A 49 4.48 -2.72 0.79
C ASP A 49 4.48 -1.80 2.02
N HIS A 50 4.09 -2.30 3.20
CA HIS A 50 3.92 -1.45 4.38
C HIS A 50 5.23 -0.83 4.87
N ASP A 51 6.36 -1.53 4.67
CA ASP A 51 7.68 -1.08 5.11
C ASP A 51 8.33 -0.08 4.13
N TYR A 52 7.71 0.21 2.99
CA TYR A 52 8.28 1.07 1.96
C TYR A 52 8.71 2.43 2.52
N TRP A 53 7.82 3.13 3.23
CA TRP A 53 8.12 4.46 3.75
C TRP A 53 9.17 4.44 4.86
N THR A 54 9.08 3.46 5.77
CA THR A 54 10.05 3.27 6.84
C THR A 54 11.44 3.00 6.27
N SER A 55 11.55 2.19 5.20
CA SER A 55 12.82 1.93 4.51
C SER A 55 13.44 3.17 3.85
N LYS A 56 12.62 4.19 3.56
CA LYS A 56 13.05 5.49 3.00
C LYS A 56 13.28 6.55 4.09
N GLY A 57 13.21 6.18 5.37
CA GLY A 57 13.35 7.11 6.49
C GLY A 57 12.15 8.05 6.65
N VAL A 58 11.00 7.72 6.05
CA VAL A 58 9.77 8.50 6.15
C VAL A 58 8.87 7.87 7.21
N PHE A 59 8.39 8.68 8.14
CA PHE A 59 7.41 8.23 9.12
C PHE A 59 6.11 7.80 8.42
N SER A 60 5.65 6.58 8.70
CA SER A 60 4.35 6.05 8.28
C SER A 60 3.65 5.48 9.50
N PRO A 61 2.37 5.84 9.73
CA PRO A 61 1.59 5.16 10.75
C PRO A 61 1.32 3.69 10.39
N PRO A 62 0.84 2.87 11.35
CA PRO A 62 0.44 1.50 11.07
C PRO A 62 -0.67 1.46 10.02
N ALA A 63 -0.44 0.66 8.98
CA ALA A 63 -1.35 0.46 7.86
C ALA A 63 -2.18 -0.81 8.04
N TRP A 64 -3.45 -0.78 7.64
CA TRP A 64 -4.29 -1.97 7.55
C TRP A 64 -3.88 -2.82 6.34
N PRO A 65 -3.89 -4.16 6.46
CA PRO A 65 -3.63 -5.04 5.33
C PRO A 65 -4.55 -4.72 4.15
N VAL A 66 -4.04 -4.80 2.91
CA VAL A 66 -4.74 -4.50 1.65
C VAL A 66 -5.08 -3.03 1.45
N VAL A 67 -5.78 -2.39 2.40
CA VAL A 67 -6.37 -1.04 2.21
C VAL A 67 -5.43 0.09 2.61
N GLY A 68 -4.40 -0.20 3.40
CA GLY A 68 -3.48 0.80 3.91
C GLY A 68 -4.12 1.71 4.95
N HIS A 69 -4.14 3.01 4.68
CA HIS A 69 -4.56 4.04 5.64
C HIS A 69 -6.00 4.51 5.45
N ILE A 70 -6.70 4.01 4.42
CA ILE A 70 -8.02 4.47 4.01
C ILE A 70 -9.16 3.52 4.42
N LEU A 71 -8.98 2.71 5.46
CA LEU A 71 -10.01 1.78 5.93
C LEU A 71 -11.36 2.47 6.20
N SER A 72 -11.34 3.66 6.80
CA SER A 72 -12.57 4.44 7.06
C SER A 72 -13.32 4.83 5.79
N VAL A 73 -12.59 5.06 4.70
CA VAL A 73 -13.15 5.37 3.37
C VAL A 73 -13.76 4.13 2.74
N VAL A 74 -13.05 2.99 2.79
CA VAL A 74 -13.54 1.71 2.26
C VAL A 74 -14.78 1.23 3.01
N MET A 75 -14.84 1.48 4.32
CA MET A 75 -16.00 1.17 5.16
C MET A 75 -17.13 2.20 5.07
N PHE A 76 -17.04 3.18 4.16
CA PHE A 76 -18.02 4.26 3.98
C PHE A 76 -18.32 5.07 5.27
N LYS A 77 -17.38 5.11 6.21
CA LYS A 77 -17.51 5.86 7.48
C LYS A 77 -17.01 7.30 7.36
N GLU A 78 -16.07 7.55 6.44
CA GLU A 78 -15.48 8.86 6.22
C GLU A 78 -15.31 9.13 4.71
N GLN A 79 -15.46 10.39 4.30
CA GLN A 79 -15.07 10.83 2.96
C GLN A 79 -13.53 10.84 2.84
N GLY A 80 -12.97 10.52 1.67
CA GLY A 80 -11.52 10.47 1.44
C GLY A 80 -10.76 11.74 1.84
N GLY A 81 -11.29 12.93 1.51
CA GLY A 81 -10.70 14.20 1.93
C GLY A 81 -10.64 14.36 3.44
N MET A 82 -11.71 13.96 4.15
CA MET A 82 -11.78 13.98 5.60
C MET A 82 -10.84 12.95 6.25
N CYS A 83 -10.68 11.78 5.64
CA CYS A 83 -9.71 10.77 6.09
C CYS A 83 -8.28 11.34 6.07
N PHE A 84 -7.86 11.95 4.96
CA PHE A 84 -6.54 12.58 4.87
C PHE A 84 -6.40 13.81 5.75
N LYS A 85 -7.47 14.60 5.93
CA LYS A 85 -7.47 15.70 6.89
C LYS A 85 -7.26 15.19 8.32
N ARG A 86 -7.94 14.12 8.73
CA ARG A 86 -7.76 13.49 10.04
C ARG A 86 -6.33 13.03 10.23
N ILE A 87 -5.76 12.34 9.23
CA ILE A 87 -4.36 11.89 9.26
C ILE A 87 -3.41 13.09 9.37
N TYR A 88 -3.62 14.11 8.54
CA TYR A 88 -2.87 15.36 8.57
C TYR A 88 -2.91 15.96 9.98
N ASP A 89 -4.10 16.16 10.55
CA ASP A 89 -4.31 16.79 11.86
C ASP A 89 -3.85 15.93 13.05
N THR A 90 -3.72 14.61 12.90
CA THR A 90 -3.22 13.72 13.95
C THR A 90 -1.71 13.85 14.13
N TYR A 91 -0.95 13.95 13.04
CA TYR A 91 0.52 13.96 13.06
C TYR A 91 1.10 15.35 12.79
N LYS A 92 0.75 16.32 13.65
CA LYS A 92 1.14 17.74 13.47
C LYS A 92 2.64 17.99 13.64
N ASP A 93 3.33 17.11 14.37
CA ASP A 93 4.76 17.17 14.65
C ASP A 93 5.62 16.73 13.44
N LYS A 94 5.00 16.11 12.42
CA LYS A 94 5.69 15.63 11.22
C LYS A 94 5.54 16.62 10.07
N ARG A 95 6.65 16.94 9.41
CA ARG A 95 6.69 17.81 8.20
C ARG A 95 6.00 17.16 7.00
N PHE A 96 6.08 15.84 6.91
CA PHE A 96 5.39 15.00 5.93
C PHE A 96 5.33 13.58 6.47
N LEU A 97 4.41 12.77 5.96
CA LEU A 97 4.30 11.37 6.31
C LEU A 97 3.89 10.51 5.12
N GLY A 98 4.33 9.27 5.15
CA GLY A 98 3.96 8.24 4.19
C GLY A 98 2.62 7.62 4.54
N CYS A 99 1.81 7.38 3.52
CA CYS A 99 0.52 6.71 3.58
C CYS A 99 0.41 5.69 2.43
N HIS A 100 -0.59 4.84 2.52
CA HIS A 100 -0.92 3.84 1.50
C HIS A 100 -2.41 3.91 1.23
N GLN A 101 -2.77 3.99 -0.05
CA GLN A 101 -4.12 3.88 -0.59
C GLN A 101 -4.16 2.62 -1.42
N PHE A 102 -4.61 1.51 -0.83
CA PHE A 102 -4.34 0.20 -1.41
C PHE A 102 -2.83 0.02 -1.69
N TYR A 103 -2.48 -0.34 -2.92
CA TYR A 103 -1.10 -0.48 -3.41
C TYR A 103 -0.45 0.86 -3.82
N GLN A 104 -1.18 1.99 -3.74
CA GLN A 104 -0.64 3.29 -4.08
C GLN A 104 0.03 3.95 -2.87
N ARG A 105 1.35 4.10 -2.96
CA ARG A 105 2.16 4.88 -2.02
C ARG A 105 1.81 6.36 -2.15
N THR A 106 1.30 6.96 -1.08
CA THR A 106 0.86 8.36 -1.03
C THR A 106 1.68 9.13 0.00
N LEU A 107 2.07 10.38 -0.32
CA LEU A 107 2.76 11.24 0.63
C LEU A 107 1.81 12.36 1.08
N VAL A 108 1.60 12.50 2.40
CA VAL A 108 0.86 13.62 2.99
C VAL A 108 1.88 14.68 3.41
N VAL A 109 1.87 15.81 2.72
CA VAL A 109 2.83 16.90 2.94
C VAL A 109 2.21 17.99 3.81
N ARG A 110 2.90 18.40 4.87
CA ARG A 110 2.49 19.50 5.75
C ARG A 110 3.35 20.75 5.61
N ASP A 111 4.61 20.59 5.25
CA ASP A 111 5.57 21.67 5.15
C ASP A 111 5.24 22.62 3.98
N PRO A 112 5.00 23.92 4.24
CA PRO A 112 4.70 24.90 3.20
C PRO A 112 5.78 24.99 2.11
N GLU A 113 7.05 24.80 2.45
CA GLU A 113 8.13 24.85 1.46
C GLU A 113 8.10 23.64 0.54
N LEU A 114 7.77 22.45 1.06
CA LEU A 114 7.57 21.26 0.23
C LEU A 114 6.31 21.37 -0.63
N ILE A 115 5.22 21.91 -0.08
CA ILE A 115 4.00 22.19 -0.85
C ILE A 115 4.31 23.16 -2.00
N ARG A 116 5.07 24.23 -1.72
CA ARG A 116 5.50 25.20 -2.75
C ARG A 116 6.37 24.55 -3.83
N ARG A 117 7.27 23.64 -3.45
CA ARG A 117 8.06 22.87 -4.42
C ARG A 117 7.17 22.03 -5.33
N VAL A 118 6.28 21.22 -4.76
CA VAL A 118 5.39 20.32 -5.52
C VAL A 118 4.41 21.10 -6.40
N CYS A 119 3.79 22.15 -5.86
CA CYS A 119 2.70 22.86 -6.54
C CYS A 119 3.17 23.99 -7.46
N VAL A 120 4.39 24.51 -7.30
CA VAL A 120 4.87 25.68 -8.06
C VAL A 120 6.23 25.42 -8.72
N ILE A 121 7.28 25.15 -7.94
CA ILE A 121 8.66 25.11 -8.49
C ILE A 121 8.84 23.93 -9.44
N ASP A 122 8.50 22.73 -8.95
CA ASP A 122 8.72 21.45 -9.62
C ASP A 122 7.42 20.90 -10.21
N PHE A 123 6.40 21.76 -10.38
CA PHE A 123 5.06 21.38 -10.83
C PHE A 123 5.06 20.59 -12.14
N GLN A 124 6.06 20.79 -13.00
CA GLN A 124 6.24 20.02 -14.24
C GLN A 124 6.34 18.49 -14.03
N HIS A 125 6.77 18.04 -12.86
CA HIS A 125 6.83 16.63 -12.48
C HIS A 125 5.52 16.13 -11.84
N PHE A 126 4.63 17.03 -11.42
CA PHE A 126 3.41 16.75 -10.66
C PHE A 126 2.15 17.22 -11.39
N THR A 127 2.13 17.13 -12.72
CA THR A 127 0.97 17.55 -13.53
C THR A 127 -0.26 16.69 -13.33
N ASP A 128 -0.05 15.43 -12.94
CA ASP A 128 -1.09 14.40 -12.90
C ASP A 128 -1.71 14.32 -11.49
N ARG A 129 -3.03 14.17 -11.42
CA ARG A 129 -3.79 14.21 -10.15
C ARG A 129 -4.06 12.85 -9.49
N GLY A 130 -3.47 11.78 -10.02
CA GLY A 130 -3.53 10.43 -9.41
C GLY A 130 -4.81 9.62 -9.63
N PHE A 131 -5.92 10.23 -10.08
CA PHE A 131 -7.14 9.48 -10.40
C PHE A 131 -7.04 8.79 -11.77
N PHE A 132 -7.42 7.52 -11.83
CA PHE A 132 -7.63 6.82 -13.09
C PHE A 132 -8.91 7.32 -13.77
N PHE A 133 -8.84 7.53 -15.08
CA PHE A 133 -10.01 7.81 -15.90
C PHE A 133 -9.82 7.18 -17.28
N ASN A 134 -10.94 6.86 -17.95
CA ASN A 134 -10.95 6.33 -19.30
C ASN A 134 -11.90 7.18 -20.16
N LYS A 135 -11.34 7.83 -21.19
CA LYS A 135 -12.10 8.70 -22.10
C LYS A 135 -13.09 7.96 -22.99
N ASP A 136 -12.81 6.70 -23.30
CA ASP A 136 -13.65 5.89 -24.18
C ASP A 136 -14.92 5.42 -23.46
N VAL A 137 -14.83 5.25 -22.14
CA VAL A 137 -15.94 4.87 -21.27
C VAL A 137 -16.68 6.10 -20.75
N ASP A 138 -15.94 7.12 -20.31
CA ASP A 138 -16.48 8.40 -19.84
C ASP A 138 -15.75 9.57 -20.53
N PRO A 139 -16.32 10.10 -21.62
CA PRO A 139 -15.75 11.26 -22.32
C PRO A 139 -15.68 12.51 -21.44
N LEU A 140 -16.57 12.69 -20.46
CA LEU A 140 -16.56 13.85 -19.55
C LEU A 140 -15.41 13.78 -18.56
N ALA A 141 -14.94 12.57 -18.23
CA ALA A 141 -13.71 12.38 -17.47
C ALA A 141 -12.47 12.88 -18.24
N GLY A 142 -12.56 13.11 -19.56
CA GLY A 142 -11.56 13.81 -20.38
C GLY A 142 -11.46 15.33 -20.12
N SER A 143 -11.96 15.84 -19.00
CA SER A 143 -11.89 17.25 -18.65
C SER A 143 -10.49 17.71 -18.21
N VAL A 144 -10.26 19.04 -18.22
CA VAL A 144 -9.01 19.67 -17.76
C VAL A 144 -8.64 19.34 -16.31
N LEU A 145 -9.57 18.78 -15.52
CA LEU A 145 -9.31 18.37 -14.14
C LEU A 145 -8.58 17.02 -14.04
N PHE A 146 -8.77 16.12 -15.01
CA PHE A 146 -8.25 14.75 -14.95
C PHE A 146 -7.20 14.45 -16.04
N LEU A 147 -7.17 15.22 -17.14
CA LEU A 147 -6.15 15.08 -18.18
C LEU A 147 -4.73 15.10 -17.58
N ARG A 148 -3.83 14.38 -18.25
CA ARG A 148 -2.46 14.15 -17.80
C ARG A 148 -1.44 14.76 -18.76
N GLY A 149 -0.27 15.08 -18.23
CA GLY A 149 0.91 15.53 -18.98
C GLY A 149 0.62 16.58 -20.06
N ASN A 150 1.05 16.29 -21.29
CA ASN A 150 1.01 17.25 -22.41
C ASN A 150 -0.40 17.55 -22.91
N GLU A 151 -1.35 16.61 -22.81
CA GLU A 151 -2.74 16.87 -23.21
C GLU A 151 -3.37 17.92 -22.32
N TRP A 152 -3.15 17.80 -21.00
CA TRP A 152 -3.57 18.79 -20.02
C TRP A 152 -2.98 20.17 -20.31
N LYS A 153 -1.67 20.25 -20.59
CA LYS A 153 -0.99 21.52 -20.93
C LYS A 153 -1.63 22.20 -22.14
N ARG A 154 -1.88 21.43 -23.22
CA ARG A 154 -2.51 21.95 -24.45
C ARG A 154 -3.93 22.44 -24.21
N LEU A 155 -4.77 21.65 -23.52
CA LEU A 155 -6.15 22.03 -23.26
C LEU A 155 -6.22 23.26 -22.36
N ARG A 156 -5.42 23.29 -21.28
CA ARG A 156 -5.37 24.43 -20.37
C ARG A 156 -4.98 25.73 -21.08
N ALA A 157 -3.94 25.71 -21.93
CA ALA A 157 -3.53 26.88 -22.70
C ALA A 157 -4.64 27.44 -23.60
N LYS A 158 -5.52 26.57 -24.14
CA LYS A 158 -6.68 26.99 -24.94
C LYS A 158 -7.82 27.58 -24.11
N ILE A 159 -8.05 27.06 -22.90
CA ILE A 159 -9.16 27.46 -22.04
C ILE A 159 -8.82 28.68 -21.18
N SER A 160 -7.56 28.86 -20.78
CA SER A 160 -7.15 29.96 -19.88
C SER A 160 -7.60 31.36 -20.32
N PRO A 161 -7.56 31.74 -21.62
CA PRO A 161 -8.04 33.05 -22.07
C PRO A 161 -9.55 33.31 -21.90
N ILE A 162 -10.36 32.29 -21.59
CA ILE A 162 -11.81 32.46 -21.37
C ILE A 162 -12.09 33.10 -20.00
N PHE A 163 -11.14 32.98 -19.07
CA PHE A 163 -11.28 33.45 -17.68
C PHE A 163 -10.40 34.67 -17.36
N SER A 164 -9.85 35.32 -18.39
CA SER A 164 -9.08 36.56 -18.26
C SER A 164 -9.94 37.81 -18.31
#